data_AF-A0A7C6RTA4-F1
#
_entry.id   AF-A0A7C6RTA4-F1
#
_cell.length_a   1.000
_cell.length_b   1.000
_cell.length_c   1.000
_cell.angle_alpha   90.00
_cell.angle_beta   90.00
_cell.angle_gamma   90.00
#
_symmetry.space_group_name_H-M   'P 1'
#
loop_
_entity.id
_entity.type
_entity.pdbx_description
1 polymer ?
#
loop_
_entity_poly.entity_id
_entity_poly.type
_entity_poly.pdbx_seq_one_letter_code
_entity_poly.pdbx_strand_id
1 'polypeptide(L)' 'MQSEPFDLRSRARYIGSLVKDEQLCDFYEIVIDGHIQYIYIPVGSEQKANED' A
#
# COMPACT_ATOMS: atom_id res chain seq x y z
N MET A 1 0.31 14.83 -18.67
CA MET A 1 1.23 14.41 -17.59
C MET A 1 1.01 12.92 -17.41
N GLN A 2 1.96 12.09 -17.88
CA GLN A 2 1.91 10.66 -17.55
C GLN A 2 2.36 10.54 -16.10
N SER A 3 1.45 10.10 -15.22
CA SER A 3 1.81 9.72 -13.86
C SER A 3 2.49 8.36 -13.97
N GLU A 4 3.81 8.35 -14.11
CA GLU A 4 4.55 7.09 -14.01
C GLU A 4 4.25 6.48 -12.63
N PRO A 5 3.93 5.17 -12.56
CA PRO A 5 3.66 4.52 -11.29
C PRO A 5 4.89 4.65 -10.40
N PHE A 6 4.69 5.21 -9.21
CA PHE A 6 5.78 5.45 -8.27
C PHE A 6 6.26 4.10 -7.73
N ASP A 7 7.54 3.75 -7.94
CA ASP A 7 8.08 2.52 -7.37
C ASP A 7 8.26 2.69 -5.85
N LEU A 8 7.34 2.09 -5.11
CA LEU A 8 7.28 2.15 -3.65
C LEU A 8 8.13 1.07 -2.98
N ARG A 9 8.71 0.11 -3.72
CA ARG A 9 9.37 -1.07 -3.13
C ARG A 9 10.53 -0.70 -2.21
N SER A 10 11.28 0.34 -2.58
CA SER A 10 12.43 0.81 -1.79
C SER A 10 12.05 1.85 -0.73
N ARG A 11 10.80 2.32 -0.73
CA ARG A 11 10.33 3.44 0.10
C ARG A 11 9.19 3.06 1.04
N ALA A 12 8.69 1.83 0.96
CA ALA A 12 7.66 1.30 1.83
C ALA A 12 8.25 0.40 2.91
N ARG A 13 7.84 0.64 4.16
CA ARG A 13 8.20 -0.15 5.31
C ARG A 13 6.94 -0.75 5.91
N TYR A 14 6.87 -2.07 5.96
CA TYR A 14 5.81 -2.77 6.69
C TYR A 14 5.90 -2.43 8.19
N ILE A 15 4.77 -2.05 8.78
CA ILE A 15 4.67 -1.66 10.20
C ILE A 15 3.77 -2.58 11.03
N GLY A 16 3.03 -3.48 10.39
CA GLY A 16 2.17 -4.46 11.07
C GLY A 16 0.86 -4.72 10.34
N SER A 17 0.09 -5.68 10.84
CA SER A 17 -1.25 -5.97 10.34
C SER A 17 -2.27 -5.75 11.46
N LEU A 18 -3.39 -5.11 11.15
CA LEU A 18 -4.51 -4.95 12.08
C LEU A 18 -5.84 -5.02 11.33
N VAL A 19 -6.91 -5.32 12.07
CA VAL A 19 -8.28 -5.32 11.54
C VAL A 19 -8.76 -3.87 11.42
N LYS A 20 -9.21 -3.49 10.22
CA LYS A 20 -9.82 -2.20 9.90
C LYS A 20 -11.09 -2.45 9.09
N ASP A 21 -12.21 -1.86 9.50
CA ASP A 21 -13.53 -2.07 8.85
C ASP A 21 -13.85 -3.56 8.65
N GLU A 22 -13.67 -4.35 9.72
CA GLU A 22 -13.90 -5.81 9.74
C GLU A 22 -12.99 -6.65 8.80
N GLN A 23 -12.01 -6.01 8.16
CA GLN A 23 -11.06 -6.64 7.24
C GLN A 23 -9.63 -6.57 7.79
N LEU A 24 -8.90 -7.69 7.75
CA LEU A 24 -7.47 -7.69 8.08
C LEU A 24 -6.70 -6.94 6.99
N CYS A 25 -5.88 -5.97 7.38
CA CYS A 25 -5.07 -5.16 6.48
C CYS A 25 -3.60 -5.14 6.91
N ASP A 26 -2.70 -5.17 5.94
CA ASP A 26 -1.27 -4.89 6.12
C ASP A 26 -1.02 -3.39 6.00
N PHE A 27 -0.28 -2.83 6.95
CA PHE A 27 0.01 -1.40 7.03
C PHE A 27 1.46 -1.15 6.66
N TYR A 28 1.66 -0.09 5.88
CA TYR A 28 2.96 0.36 5.43
C TYR A 28 3.12 1.85 5.70
N GLU A 29 4.30 2.21 6.17
CA GLU A 29 4.80 3.57 6.15
C GLU A 29 5.53 3.80 4.82
N ILE A 30 5.23 4.86 4.10
CA ILE A 30 5.92 5.22 2.86
C ILE A 30 6.47 6.65 2.94
N VAL A 31 7.63 6.90 2.34
CA VAL A 31 8.22 8.24 2.24
C VAL A 31 8.07 8.79 0.83
N ILE A 32 7.25 9.84 0.68
CA ILE A 32 7.02 10.56 -0.58
C ILE A 32 7.46 12.01 -0.39
N ASP A 33 8.39 12.49 -1.22
CA ASP A 33 8.93 13.85 -1.16
C ASP A 33 9.39 14.30 0.25
N GLY A 34 9.94 13.37 1.04
CA GLY A 34 10.38 13.62 2.41
C GLY A 34 9.26 13.61 3.46
N HIS A 35 8.01 13.39 3.06
CA HIS A 35 6.86 13.25 3.94
C HIS A 35 6.50 11.79 4.18
N ILE A 36 6.27 11.45 5.44
CA ILE A 36 5.76 10.14 5.83
C ILE A 36 4.25 10.07 5.54
N GLN A 37 3.84 9.04 4.80
CA GLN A 37 2.45 8.69 4.54
C GLN A 37 2.20 7.26 5.03
N TYR A 38 0.95 6.97 5.37
CA TYR A 38 0.54 5.63 5.81
C TYR A 38 -0.48 5.07 4.83
N ILE A 39 -0.23 3.87 4.34
CA ILE A 39 -1.15 3.13 3.48
C ILE A 39 -1.51 1.81 4.14
N TYR A 40 -2.67 1.28 3.80
CA TYR A 40 -3.11 -0.04 4.21
C TYR A 40 -3.61 -0.81 3.00
N ILE A 41 -3.31 -2.09 2.96
CA ILE A 41 -3.68 -3.01 1.89
C ILE A 41 -4.48 -4.14 2.52
N PRO A 42 -5.74 -4.38 2.10
CA PRO A 42 -6.52 -5.49 2.64
C PRO A 42 -5.86 -6.82 2.28
N VAL A 43 -5.63 -7.66 3.29
CA VAL A 43 -5.05 -9.00 3.12
C VAL A 43 -6.03 -9.85 2.31
N GLY A 44 -5.52 -10.52 1.27
CA GLY A 44 -6.33 -11.34 0.36
C GLY A 44 -6.98 -10.56 -0.78
N SER A 45 -6.69 -9.26 -0.95
CA SER A 45 -7.10 -8.48 -2.14
C SER A 45 -6.25 -8.76 -3.39
N GLU A 46 -5.32 -9.72 -3.34
CA GLU A 46 -4.65 -10.24 -4.53
C GLU A 46 -5.65 -11.04 -5.39
N GLN A 47 -6.43 -10.34 -6.21
CA GLN A 47 -6.95 -10.77 -7.53
C GLN A 47 -8.06 -9.81 -8.00
N LYS A 48 -7.68 -8.64 -8.54
CA LYS A 48 -8.34 -7.96 -9.69
C LYS A 48 -7.39 -6.92 -10.28
N ALA A 49 -6.19 -7.37 -10.66
CA ALA A 49 -5.28 -6.61 -11.50
C ALA A 49 -4.93 -7.44 -12.75
N ASN A 50 -5.96 -7.91 -13.45
CA ASN A 50 -5.99 -8.22 -14.88
C ASN A 50 -7.40 -8.70 -15.30
N GLU A 51 -7.71 -8.52 -16.60
CA GLU A 51 -9.01 -8.57 -17.30
C GLU A 51 -9.72 -7.21 -17.24
N ASP A 52 -9.64 -6.30 -18.23
CA ASP A 52 -9.49 -6.41 -19.70
C ASP A 52 -8.70 -5.20 -20.26
#